data_AF-A0A225VLL6-F1
#
_entry.id   AF-A0A225VLL6-F1
#
_cell.length_a   1.000
_cell.length_b   1.000
_cell.length_c   1.000
_cell.angle_alpha   90.00
_cell.angle_beta   90.00
_cell.angle_gamma   90.00
#
_symmetry.space_group_name_H-M   'P 1'
#
loop_
_entity.id
_entity.type
_entity.pdbx_description
1 polymer ?
#
loop_
_entity_poly.entity_id
_entity_poly.type
_entity_poly.pdbx_seq_one_letter_code
_entity_poly.pdbx_strand_id
1 'polypeptide(L)'
;MVQRYLKRLEFLDAEDDDIMEVMPTPAATKRLRVLFKELMDIDSVLKSLQGRDVDLLDVRQWFDGLIAVKPHYSAYLGAFNHGAIVYHNTHCVI
;
A
#
# COMPACT_ATOMS: atom_id res chain seq x y z
N MET A 1 -13.39 -0.49 -8.45
CA MET A 1 -13.76 0.71 -9.23
C MET A 1 -12.55 1.40 -9.89
N VAL A 2 -11.51 1.76 -9.15
CA VAL A 2 -10.32 2.49 -9.69
C VAL A 2 -9.57 1.73 -10.79
N GLN A 3 -9.35 0.42 -10.62
CA GLN A 3 -8.72 -0.42 -11.66
C GLN A 3 -9.48 -0.37 -13.00
N ARG A 4 -10.81 -0.43 -12.94
CA ARG A 4 -11.68 -0.36 -14.12
C ARG A 4 -11.59 1.02 -14.79
N TYR A 5 -11.53 2.09 -14.00
CA TYR A 5 -11.30 3.44 -14.50
C TYR A 5 -9.95 3.55 -15.22
N LEU A 6 -8.86 3.12 -14.59
CA LEU A 6 -7.51 3.19 -15.17
C LEU A 6 -7.38 2.39 -16.47
N LYS A 7 -8.00 1.21 -16.54
CA LYS A 7 -8.06 0.38 -17.76
C LYS A 7 -8.87 1.05 -18.86
N ARG A 8 -9.98 1.73 -18.53
CA ARG A 8 -10.80 2.46 -19.52
C ARG A 8 -10.03 3.66 -20.09
N LEU A 9 -9.25 4.34 -19.25
CA LEU A 9 -8.49 5.53 -19.64
C LEU A 9 -7.48 5.27 -20.76
N GLU A 10 -7.01 4.03 -20.92
CA GLU A 10 -6.11 3.62 -22.01
C GLU A 10 -6.76 3.67 -23.40
N PHE A 11 -8.09 3.77 -23.45
CA PHE A 11 -8.89 3.77 -24.69
C PHE A 11 -9.64 5.09 -24.91
N LEU A 12 -9.54 6.04 -23.99
CA LEU A 12 -10.18 7.35 -24.12
C LEU A 12 -9.22 8.30 -24.82
N ASP A 13 -9.74 9.05 -25.79
CA ASP A 13 -9.02 10.16 -26.38
C ASP A 13 -9.09 11.35 -25.42
N ALA A 14 -7.93 11.90 -25.04
CA ALA A 14 -7.87 13.02 -24.11
C ALA A 14 -8.35 14.33 -24.74
N GLU A 15 -8.38 14.39 -26.08
CA GLU A 15 -8.77 15.56 -26.87
C GLU A 15 -10.23 15.48 -27.37
N ASP A 16 -10.99 14.46 -26.94
CA ASP A 16 -12.40 14.33 -27.27
C ASP A 16 -13.22 15.38 -26.50
N ASP A 17 -13.73 16.38 -27.22
CA ASP A 17 -14.52 17.51 -26.70
C ASP A 17 -15.73 17.06 -25.88
N ASP A 18 -16.33 15.89 -26.17
CA ASP A 18 -17.49 15.37 -25.44
C ASP A 18 -17.15 14.94 -24.00
N ILE A 19 -15.87 14.66 -23.72
CA ILE A 19 -15.40 14.16 -22.42
C ILE A 19 -14.28 14.99 -21.79
N MET A 20 -13.71 15.94 -22.53
CA MET A 20 -12.60 16.79 -22.09
C MET A 20 -12.93 17.55 -20.80
N GLU A 21 -14.16 18.08 -20.68
CA GLU A 21 -14.60 18.86 -19.51
C GLU A 21 -14.70 18.03 -18.23
N VAL A 22 -14.90 16.70 -18.35
CA VAL A 22 -15.04 15.80 -17.20
C VAL A 22 -13.78 14.99 -16.90
N MET A 23 -12.78 15.06 -17.79
CA MET A 23 -11.49 14.39 -17.61
C MET A 23 -10.72 15.05 -16.45
N PRO A 24 -10.24 14.26 -15.47
CA PRO A 24 -9.33 14.79 -14.46
C PRO A 24 -7.99 15.16 -15.10
N THR A 25 -7.32 16.16 -14.54
CA THR A 25 -6.04 16.63 -15.07
C THR A 25 -5.01 15.49 -15.21
N PRO A 26 -4.10 15.56 -16.19
CA PRO A 26 -3.04 14.55 -16.34
C PRO A 26 -2.24 14.32 -15.06
N ALA A 27 -2.02 15.38 -14.27
CA ALA A 27 -1.36 15.31 -12.97
C ALA A 27 -2.18 14.51 -11.94
N ALA A 28 -3.49 14.72 -11.86
CA ALA A 28 -4.37 13.97 -10.98
C ALA A 28 -4.41 12.48 -11.36
N THR A 29 -4.51 12.19 -12.66
CA THR A 29 -4.44 10.82 -13.19
C THR A 29 -3.11 10.14 -12.84
N LYS A 30 -1.98 10.83 -12.99
CA LYS A 30 -0.66 10.30 -12.62
C LYS A 30 -0.59 9.99 -11.12
N ARG A 31 -1.07 10.89 -10.26
CA ARG A 31 -1.13 10.67 -8.81
C ARG A 31 -2.01 9.46 -8.47
N LEU A 32 -3.17 9.32 -9.12
CA LEU A 32 -4.06 8.19 -8.92
C LEU A 32 -3.40 6.85 -9.26
N ARG A 33 -2.61 6.77 -10.35
CA ARG A 33 -1.86 5.55 -10.70
C ARG A 33 -0.85 5.16 -9.63
N VAL A 34 -0.13 6.14 -9.06
CA VAL A 34 0.83 5.89 -7.97
C VAL A 34 0.11 5.39 -6.73
N LEU A 35 -0.95 6.09 -6.29
CA LEU A 35 -1.73 5.70 -5.11
C LEU A 35 -2.37 4.32 -5.28
N PHE A 36 -2.87 4.00 -6.48
CA PHE A 36 -3.44 2.69 -6.76
C PHE A 36 -2.40 1.57 -6.66
N LYS A 37 -1.16 1.82 -7.11
CA LYS A 37 -0.06 0.85 -6.94
C LYS A 37 0.27 0.62 -5.46
N GLU A 38 0.40 1.70 -4.69
CA GLU A 38 0.67 1.59 -3.25
C GLU A 38 -0.43 0.81 -2.52
N LEU A 39 -1.70 1.04 -2.90
CA LEU A 39 -2.82 0.27 -2.36
C LEU A 39 -2.73 -1.22 -2.72
N MET A 40 -2.30 -1.57 -3.94
CA MET A 40 -2.12 -2.96 -4.36
C MET A 40 -0.99 -3.65 -3.58
N ASP A 41 0.10 -2.94 -3.29
CA ASP A 41 1.20 -3.47 -2.47
C ASP A 41 0.70 -3.83 -1.06
N ILE A 42 -0.07 -2.93 -0.43
CA ILE A 42 -0.70 -3.17 0.88
C ILE A 42 -1.72 -4.32 0.81
N ASP A 43 -2.60 -4.33 -0.18
CA ASP A 43 -3.61 -5.37 -0.37
C ASP A 43 -2.97 -6.75 -0.54
N SER A 44 -1.82 -6.84 -1.23
CA SER A 44 -1.06 -8.08 -1.36
C SER A 44 -0.58 -8.61 0.00
N VAL A 45 -0.05 -7.74 0.86
CA VAL A 45 0.38 -8.08 2.22
C VAL A 45 -0.81 -8.56 3.03
N LEU A 46 -1.92 -7.82 2.99
CA LEU A 46 -3.14 -8.20 3.73
C LEU A 46 -3.69 -9.56 3.29
N LYS A 47 -3.67 -9.86 1.99
CA LYS A 47 -4.08 -11.18 1.47
C LYS A 47 -3.18 -12.30 1.95
N SER A 48 -1.87 -12.09 2.00
CA SER A 48 -0.93 -13.06 2.58
C SER A 48 -1.23 -13.33 4.05
N LEU A 49 -1.66 -12.29 4.79
CA LEU A 49 -2.00 -12.39 6.22
C LEU A 49 -3.40 -12.97 6.50
N GLN A 50 -4.27 -13.09 5.50
CA GLN A 50 -5.59 -13.72 5.64
C GLN A 50 -5.54 -15.27 5.56
N GLY A 51 -4.34 -15.84 5.41
CA GLY A 51 -4.14 -17.29 5.45
C GLY A 51 -4.52 -17.90 6.80
N ARG A 52 -4.90 -19.19 6.81
CA ARG A 52 -5.22 -19.92 8.06
C ARG A 52 -4.00 -20.24 8.92
N ASP A 53 -2.82 -20.28 8.31
CA ASP A 53 -1.56 -20.67 8.93
C ASP A 53 -0.60 -19.48 9.02
N VAL A 54 -1.10 -18.33 9.50
CA VAL A 54 -0.31 -17.11 9.68
C VAL A 54 -0.09 -16.91 11.17
N ASP A 55 1.17 -16.97 11.61
CA ASP A 55 1.53 -16.70 12.99
C ASP A 55 1.93 -15.23 13.22
N LEU A 56 2.18 -14.86 14.48
CA LEU A 56 2.58 -13.50 14.84
C LEU A 56 3.96 -13.10 14.28
N LEU A 57 4.85 -14.06 14.05
CA LEU A 57 6.16 -13.81 13.44
C LEU A 57 6.00 -13.50 11.95
N ASP A 58 5.12 -14.22 11.25
CA ASP A 58 4.77 -13.94 9.85
C ASP A 58 4.19 -12.53 9.70
N VAL A 59 3.23 -12.16 10.55
CA VAL A 59 2.64 -10.79 10.57
C VAL A 59 3.72 -9.73 10.73
N ARG A 60 4.64 -9.93 11.68
CA ARG A 60 5.75 -9.01 11.90
C ARG A 60 6.66 -8.93 10.68
N GLN A 61 7.06 -10.07 10.10
CA GLN A 61 7.95 -10.10 8.94
C GLN A 61 7.34 -9.37 7.73
N TRP A 62 6.05 -9.57 7.49
CA TRP A 62 5.33 -8.88 6.42
C TRP A 62 5.27 -7.37 6.64
N PHE A 63 4.99 -6.90 7.86
CA PHE A 63 4.98 -5.46 8.16
C PHE A 63 6.38 -4.84 8.13
N ASP A 64 7.40 -5.51 8.67
CA ASP A 64 8.79 -5.04 8.62
C ASP A 64 9.27 -4.92 7.15
N GLY A 65 8.93 -5.91 6.31
CA GLY A 65 9.19 -5.86 4.87
C GLY A 65 8.47 -4.71 4.17
N LEU A 66 7.20 -4.46 4.51
CA LEU A 66 6.43 -3.35 3.96
C LEU A 66 7.02 -1.98 4.36
N ILE A 67 7.45 -1.82 5.62
CA ILE A 67 8.12 -0.60 6.11
C ILE A 67 9.48 -0.42 5.43
N ALA A 68 10.24 -1.50 5.21
CA ALA A 68 11.52 -1.41 4.52
C ALA A 68 11.38 -0.89 3.08
N VAL A 69 10.31 -1.29 2.37
CA VAL A 69 10.00 -0.79 1.02
C VAL A 69 9.40 0.62 1.05
N LYS A 70 8.60 0.93 2.08
CA LYS A 70 7.87 2.20 2.23
C LYS A 70 8.01 2.74 3.67
N PRO A 71 9.12 3.44 3.99
CA PRO A 71 9.43 3.87 5.35
C PRO A 71 8.37 4.75 6.02
N HIS A 72 7.59 5.49 5.24
CA HIS A 72 6.52 6.35 5.76
C HIS A 72 5.37 5.56 6.41
N TYR A 73 5.24 4.25 6.15
CA TYR A 73 4.26 3.41 6.84
C TYR A 73 4.63 3.13 8.30
N SER A 74 5.87 3.38 8.72
CA SER A 74 6.27 3.29 10.14
C SER A 74 5.43 4.21 11.04
N ALA A 75 4.93 5.34 10.53
CA ALA A 75 4.05 6.22 11.28
C ALA A 75 2.69 5.58 11.64
N TYR A 76 2.23 4.61 10.82
CA TYR A 76 0.95 3.94 10.99
C TYR A 76 1.10 2.53 11.60
N LEU A 77 2.20 1.85 11.31
CA LEU A 77 2.48 0.46 11.72
C LEU A 77 3.46 0.37 12.90
N GLY A 78 4.36 1.35 13.05
CA GLY A 78 5.38 1.39 14.12
C GLY A 78 4.94 2.13 15.38
N ALA A 79 3.77 2.80 15.36
CA ALA A 79 3.20 3.49 16.53
C ALA A 79 2.83 2.55 17.69
N PHE A 80 2.83 1.22 17.46
CA PHE A 80 2.65 0.21 18.51
C PHE A 80 3.87 0.07 19.45
N ASN A 81 5.00 0.73 19.16
CA ASN A 81 6.24 0.56 19.92
C ASN A 81 6.49 1.56 21.07
N HIS A 82 5.50 2.36 21.48
CA HIS A 82 5.66 3.21 22.68
C HIS A 82 4.83 2.76 23.90
N GLY A 83 4.20 1.59 23.84
CA GLY A 83 3.50 1.01 24.99
C GLY A 83 3.14 -0.44 24.76
N ALA A 84 3.92 -1.34 25.36
CA ALA A 84 3.60 -2.74 25.58
C ALA A 84 3.61 -3.70 24.36
N ILE A 85 4.79 -3.89 23.75
CA ILE A 85 5.26 -5.27 23.53
C ILE A 85 6.75 -5.33 23.92
N VAL A 86 6.99 -5.55 25.21
CA VAL A 86 8.29 -6.03 25.70
C VAL A 86 8.45 -7.45 25.17
N TYR A 87 8.96 -7.61 23.96
CA TYR A 87 9.61 -8.88 23.60
C TYR A 87 10.90 -8.93 24.39
N HIS A 88 10.83 -9.61 25.53
CA HIS A 88 11.98 -10.20 26.18
C HIS A 88 12.60 -11.19 25.18
N ASN A 89 13.48 -10.69 24.30
CA ASN A 89 14.48 -11.50 23.65
C ASN A 89 15.83 -10.91 24.01
N THR A 90 16.22 -11.19 25.25
CA THR A 90 17.62 -11.27 25.62
C THR A 90 18.31 -12.12 24.57
N HIS A 91 19.19 -11.50 23.78
CA HIS A 91 20.38 -12.03 23.10
C HIS A 91 20.58 -11.33 21.75
N CYS A 92 21.22 -10.16 21.77
CA CYS A 92 22.27 -9.87 20.80
C CYS A 92 23.16 -8.75 21.35
N VAL A 93 24.40 -9.11 21.62
CA VAL A 93 25.51 -8.27 22.09
C VAL A 93 26.08 -7.50 20.90
N ILE A 94 26.27 -6.18 21.03
CA ILE A 94 27.53 -5.48 20.74
C ILE A 94 27.70 -4.43 21.83
#